data_AF-A0A5U3EQE1-F1
#
_entry.id   AF-A0A5U3EQE1-F1
#
_cell.length_a   1.000
_cell.length_b   1.000
_cell.length_c   1.000
_cell.angle_alpha   90.00
_cell.angle_beta   90.00
_cell.angle_gamma   90.00
#
_symmetry.space_group_name_H-M   'P 1'
#
loop_
_entity.id
_entity.type
_entity.pdbx_description
1 polymer ?
#
loop_
_entity_poly.entity_id
_entity_poly.type
_entity_poly.pdbx_seq_one_letter_code
_entity_poly.pdbx_strand_id
1 'polypeptide(L)'
;RNEIVLESGGKITLKVGSSFVVIHAGGVDIVGPKINLNSGGSPGTPVQTQQPAVLKALPDENDGISGAKDTEDAEPPRRNVQDAFNPPPQDLVPPQVQRIFSR
;
A
#
# COMPACT_ATOMS: atom_id res chain seq x y z
N ARG A 1 -14.96 -49.38 2.58
CA ARG A 1 -14.50 -47.97 2.68
C ARG A 1 -13.20 -47.89 1.92
N ASN A 2 -13.13 -47.12 0.85
CA ASN A 2 -11.97 -47.02 -0.04
C ASN A 2 -11.45 -45.58 0.01
N GLU A 3 -10.94 -45.17 1.17
CA GLU A 3 -10.44 -43.82 1.41
C GLU A 3 -8.96 -43.91 1.81
N ILE A 4 -8.17 -42.96 1.32
CA ILE A 4 -6.77 -42.81 1.71
C ILE A 4 -6.64 -41.44 2.35
N VAL A 5 -6.20 -41.41 3.60
CA VAL A 5 -5.89 -40.18 4.34
C VAL A 5 -4.38 -40.09 4.48
N LEU A 6 -3.82 -38.96 4.03
CA LEU A 6 -2.40 -38.64 4.18
C LEU A 6 -2.29 -37.45 5.14
N GLU A 7 -1.66 -37.69 6.29
CA GLU A 7 -1.44 -36.68 7.33
C GLU A 7 0.07 -36.51 7.57
N SER A 8 0.51 -35.27 7.74
CA SER A 8 1.87 -34.92 8.12
C SER A 8 1.85 -33.73 9.06
N GLY A 9 2.60 -33.80 10.16
CA GLY A 9 2.70 -32.71 11.13
C GLY A 9 3.47 -31.48 10.66
N GLY A 10 4.01 -31.49 9.43
CA GLY A 10 4.76 -30.35 8.89
C GLY A 10 4.44 -30.05 7.42
N LYS A 11 4.74 -31.00 6.52
CA LYS A 11 4.47 -30.86 5.09
C LYS A 11 4.21 -32.18 4.39
N ILE A 12 3.39 -32.14 3.35
CA ILE A 12 3.21 -33.25 2.39
C ILE A 12 3.81 -32.80 1.07
N THR A 13 4.55 -33.70 0.40
CA THR A 13 5.12 -33.43 -0.93
C THR A 13 4.80 -34.58 -1.87
N LEU A 14 4.18 -34.26 -3.00
CA LEU A 14 3.93 -35.20 -4.10
C LEU A 14 4.84 -34.80 -5.26
N LYS A 15 5.69 -35.71 -5.73
CA LYS A 15 6.67 -35.43 -6.79
C LYS A 15 6.56 -36.45 -7.92
N VAL A 16 6.57 -35.98 -9.17
CA VAL A 16 6.67 -36.81 -10.37
C VAL A 16 7.51 -36.08 -11.41
N GLY A 17 8.63 -36.69 -11.82
CA GLY A 17 9.59 -36.04 -12.72
C GLY A 17 10.05 -34.67 -12.20
N SER A 18 9.89 -33.64 -13.03
CA SER A 18 10.18 -32.24 -12.69
C SER A 18 9.01 -31.48 -12.04
N SER A 19 7.86 -32.13 -11.82
CA SER A 19 6.66 -31.52 -11.23
C SER A 19 6.50 -31.90 -9.77
N PHE A 20 6.01 -30.97 -8.95
CA PHE A 20 5.75 -31.21 -7.54
C PHE A 20 4.60 -30.38 -6.97
N VAL A 21 3.95 -30.93 -5.95
CA VAL A 21 2.95 -30.26 -5.10
C VAL A 21 3.44 -30.33 -3.66
N VAL A 22 3.48 -29.19 -2.97
CA VAL A 22 3.83 -29.10 -1.54
C VAL A 22 2.66 -28.51 -0.77
N ILE A 23 2.19 -29.23 0.25
CA ILE A 23 1.19 -28.74 1.21
C ILE A 23 1.91 -28.44 2.51
N HIS A 24 1.79 -27.21 3.02
CA HIS A 24 2.42 -26.74 4.24
C HIS A 24 1.54 -25.71 4.95
N ALA A 25 1.98 -25.21 6.10
CA ALA A 25 1.19 -24.29 6.94
C ALA A 25 0.79 -22.97 6.23
N GLY A 26 1.53 -22.55 5.20
CA GLY A 26 1.24 -21.34 4.41
C GLY A 26 0.33 -21.56 3.21
N GLY A 27 -0.03 -22.80 2.88
CA GLY A 27 -0.89 -23.12 1.74
C GLY A 27 -0.36 -24.27 0.88
N VAL A 28 -0.56 -24.16 -0.44
CA VAL A 28 -0.20 -25.18 -1.41
C VAL A 28 0.65 -24.57 -2.53
N ASP A 29 1.86 -25.09 -2.71
CA ASP A 29 2.74 -24.75 -3.83
C ASP A 29 2.62 -25.81 -4.93
N ILE A 30 2.43 -25.38 -6.19
CA ILE A 30 2.35 -26.27 -7.35
C ILE A 30 3.33 -25.80 -8.40
N VAL A 31 4.23 -26.69 -8.83
CA VAL A 31 5.26 -26.41 -9.85
C VAL A 31 5.27 -27.51 -10.89
N GLY A 32 5.29 -27.12 -12.17
CA GLY A 32 5.44 -28.03 -13.30
C GLY A 32 5.36 -27.29 -14.64
N PRO A 33 5.71 -27.95 -15.76
CA PRO A 33 5.72 -27.32 -17.09
C PRO A 33 4.36 -26.77 -17.55
N LYS A 34 3.28 -27.41 -17.10
CA LYS A 34 1.89 -26.97 -17.35
C LYS A 34 1.06 -27.30 -16.12
N ILE A 35 0.32 -26.31 -15.65
CA ILE A 35 -0.59 -26.44 -14.51
C ILE A 35 -1.99 -26.10 -15.04
N ASN A 36 -2.87 -27.10 -15.12
CA ASN A 36 -4.27 -26.88 -15.46
C ASN A 36 -5.05 -26.70 -14.16
N LEU A 37 -5.56 -25.48 -13.95
CA LEU A 37 -6.42 -25.17 -12.83
C LEU A 37 -7.82 -24.94 -13.37
N ASN A 38 -8.80 -25.67 -12.83
CA ASN A 38 -10.21 -25.51 -13.16
C ASN A 38 -10.55 -25.49 -14.67
N SER A 39 -10.35 -26.59 -15.40
CA SER A 39 -10.96 -26.77 -16.74
C SER A 39 -12.50 -26.89 -16.71
N GLY A 40 -13.16 -26.24 -15.75
CA GLY A 40 -14.60 -26.21 -15.50
C GLY A 40 -15.05 -25.36 -14.30
N GLY A 41 -14.24 -24.43 -13.77
CA GLY A 41 -14.61 -23.60 -12.61
C GLY A 41 -13.93 -22.24 -12.59
N SER A 42 -14.69 -21.17 -12.35
CA SER A 42 -14.12 -19.82 -12.31
C SER A 42 -13.27 -19.64 -11.05
N PRO A 43 -12.06 -19.04 -11.13
CA PRO A 43 -11.41 -18.53 -9.92
C PRO A 43 -12.41 -17.59 -9.22
N GLY A 44 -12.60 -17.78 -7.92
CA GLY A 44 -13.39 -16.85 -7.12
C GLY A 44 -12.81 -15.43 -7.24
N THR A 45 -13.66 -14.41 -7.05
CA THR A 45 -13.21 -13.01 -7.10
C THR A 45 -12.09 -12.79 -6.08
N PRO A 46 -10.91 -12.30 -6.49
CA PRO A 46 -9.86 -11.92 -5.55
C PRO A 46 -10.42 -10.95 -4.52
N VAL A 47 -10.15 -11.20 -3.24
CA VAL A 47 -10.53 -10.27 -2.18
C VAL A 47 -9.68 -9.02 -2.37
N GLN A 48 -10.32 -7.86 -2.49
CA GLN A 48 -9.59 -6.59 -2.59
C GLN A 48 -8.78 -6.38 -1.30
N THR A 49 -7.56 -5.87 -1.45
CA THR A 49 -6.76 -5.44 -0.30
C THR A 49 -7.56 -4.40 0.47
N GLN A 50 -7.69 -4.55 1.79
CA GLN A 50 -8.52 -3.66 2.61
C GLN A 50 -8.09 -2.19 2.53
N GLN A 51 -6.84 -1.92 2.13
CA GLN A 51 -6.29 -0.58 1.94
C GLN A 51 -5.50 -0.47 0.64
N PRO A 52 -6.18 -0.35 -0.52
CA PRO A 52 -5.51 -0.16 -1.81
C PRO A 52 -4.71 1.15 -1.86
N ALA A 53 -5.14 2.15 -1.08
CA ALA A 53 -4.50 3.46 -1.00
C ALA A 53 -3.09 3.39 -0.41
N VAL A 54 -2.82 2.48 0.53
CA VAL A 54 -1.50 2.33 1.14
C VAL A 54 -0.51 1.76 0.14
N LEU A 55 -0.96 0.81 -0.70
CA LEU A 55 -0.14 0.25 -1.79
C LEU A 55 0.15 1.30 -2.86
N LYS A 56 -0.81 2.17 -3.15
CA LYS A 56 -0.67 3.25 -4.13
C LYS A 56 0.23 4.39 -3.66
N ALA A 57 0.40 4.53 -2.34
CA ALA A 57 1.24 5.56 -1.74
C ALA A 57 2.73 5.15 -1.66
N LEU A 58 3.05 3.89 -1.98
CA LEU A 58 4.44 3.46 -2.10
C LEU A 58 4.98 3.97 -3.45
N PRO A 59 6.09 4.72 -3.46
CA PRO A 59 6.71 5.15 -4.70
C PRO A 59 7.25 3.93 -5.46
N ASP A 60 6.98 3.87 -6.77
CA ASP A 60 7.69 2.98 -7.67
C ASP A 60 9.14 3.47 -7.77
N GLU A 61 10.10 2.74 -7.22
CA GLU A 61 11.51 3.01 -7.43
C GLU A 61 11.91 2.59 -8.87
N ASN A 62 11.51 3.40 -9.85
CA ASN A 62 12.02 3.33 -11.22
C ASN A 62 12.28 4.75 -11.75
N ASP A 63 13.56 5.10 -11.78
CA ASP A 63 14.10 6.39 -12.20
C ASP A 63 13.82 6.71 -13.67
N GLY A 64 13.41 7.95 -13.98
CA GLY A 64 13.39 8.41 -15.37
C GLY A 64 12.68 9.74 -15.66
N ILE A 65 13.33 10.85 -15.29
CA ILE A 65 13.12 12.23 -15.74
C ILE A 65 12.45 12.41 -17.13
N SER A 66 11.35 13.17 -17.18
CA SER A 66 11.18 14.45 -17.92
C SER A 66 9.77 14.70 -18.47
N GLY A 67 9.32 15.96 -18.36
CA GLY A 67 8.46 16.58 -19.37
C GLY A 67 7.05 16.99 -18.92
N ALA A 68 6.95 18.03 -18.10
CA ALA A 68 5.71 18.78 -17.93
C ALA A 68 5.30 19.47 -19.24
N LYS A 69 4.00 19.43 -19.57
CA LYS A 69 3.30 20.49 -20.32
C LYS A 69 1.86 20.60 -19.82
N ASP A 70 1.56 21.76 -19.26
CA ASP A 70 0.32 22.14 -18.59
C ASP A 70 -0.64 22.83 -19.57
N THR A 71 -1.95 22.69 -19.37
CA THR A 71 -2.97 23.70 -19.74
C THR A 71 -4.20 23.45 -18.84
N GLU A 72 -4.21 24.08 -17.66
CA GLU A 72 -5.06 25.22 -17.28
C GLU A 72 -6.53 24.86 -16.99
N ASP A 73 -6.87 24.78 -15.70
CA ASP A 73 -8.17 25.24 -15.18
C ASP A 73 -8.03 25.58 -13.68
N ALA A 74 -8.28 26.86 -13.37
CA ALA A 74 -8.41 27.52 -12.06
C ALA A 74 -7.30 27.27 -11.00
N GLU A 75 -6.37 28.23 -10.90
CA GLU A 75 -5.36 28.27 -9.85
C GLU A 75 -5.92 28.94 -8.57
N PRO A 76 -6.00 28.25 -7.42
CA PRO A 76 -6.19 28.93 -6.13
C PRO A 76 -4.95 29.80 -5.84
N PRO A 77 -5.10 30.94 -5.13
CA PRO A 77 -3.99 31.88 -4.93
C PRO A 77 -2.81 31.15 -4.30
N ARG A 78 -1.66 31.10 -4.99
CA ARG A 78 -0.46 30.49 -4.42
C ARG A 78 -0.08 31.27 -3.17
N ARG A 79 -0.26 30.64 -2.01
CA ARG A 79 0.45 31.08 -0.81
C ARG A 79 1.92 30.77 -1.04
N ASN A 80 2.77 31.79 -1.03
CA ASN A 80 4.20 31.59 -1.11
C ASN A 80 4.63 30.76 0.10
N VAL A 81 5.31 29.65 -0.15
CA VAL A 81 5.73 28.72 0.90
C VAL A 81 6.72 29.38 1.86
N GLN A 82 7.40 30.45 1.43
CA GLN A 82 8.24 31.27 2.31
C GLN A 82 7.42 32.00 3.40
N ASP A 83 6.14 32.32 3.18
CA ASP A 83 5.30 33.00 4.17
C ASP A 83 4.93 32.07 5.34
N ALA A 84 4.98 30.74 5.13
CA ALA A 84 4.77 29.76 6.19
C ALA A 84 5.97 29.62 7.14
N PHE A 85 7.14 30.10 6.71
CA PHE A 85 8.39 30.05 7.48
C PHE A 85 8.86 31.42 7.95
N ASN A 86 8.15 32.50 7.57
CA ASN A 86 8.43 33.81 8.12
C ASN A 86 7.89 33.84 9.57
N PRO A 87 8.70 34.26 10.55
CA PRO A 87 8.21 34.42 11.91
C PRO A 87 7.04 35.42 11.91
N PRO A 88 6.01 35.21 12.74
CA PRO A 88 4.85 36.07 12.76
C PRO A 88 5.27 37.53 13.05
N PRO A 89 4.62 38.53 12.42
CA PRO A 89 4.85 39.93 12.74
C PRO A 89 4.68 40.14 14.25
N GLN A 90 5.69 40.70 14.91
CA GLN A 90 5.72 40.85 16.37
C GLN A 90 4.75 41.92 16.92
N ASP A 91 3.85 42.44 16.08
CA ASP A 91 2.92 43.51 16.44
C ASP A 91 1.58 43.02 17.01
N LEU A 92 1.41 41.71 17.21
CA LEU A 92 0.27 41.15 17.97
C LEU A 92 0.68 40.75 19.38
N VAL A 93 1.38 41.65 20.08
CA VAL A 93 1.35 41.64 21.55
C VAL A 93 0.02 42.27 21.95
N PRO A 94 -0.93 41.53 22.57
CA PRO A 94 -2.13 42.18 23.09
C PRO A 94 -1.67 43.26 24.09
N PRO A 95 -2.25 44.47 24.07
CA PRO A 95 -1.82 45.53 24.96
C PRO A 95 -1.92 45.01 26.39
N GLN A 96 -0.79 44.95 27.09
CA GLN A 96 -0.77 44.70 28.52
C GLN A 96 -1.53 45.85 29.17
N VAL A 97 -2.71 45.59 29.69
CA VAL A 97 -3.44 46.56 30.50
C VAL A 97 -2.54 46.92 31.68
N GLN A 98 -1.91 48.09 31.65
CA GLN A 98 -1.24 48.66 32.80
C GLN A 98 -2.32 48.89 33.85
N ARG A 99 -2.44 47.93 34.77
CA ARG A 99 -3.24 48.09 35.97
C ARG A 99 -2.54 49.16 36.80
N ILE A 100 -2.99 50.40 36.66
CA ILE A 100 -2.56 51.52 37.49
C ILE A 100 -3.00 51.17 38.91
N PHE A 101 -2.06 50.75 39.75
CA PHE A 101 -2.29 50.76 41.19
C PHE A 101 -2.04 52.19 41.65
N SER A 102 -3.12 52.95 41.85
CA SER A 102 -3.04 54.17 42.63
C SER A 102 -2.69 53.81 44.08
N ARG A 103 -1.72 54.53 44.62
CA ARG A 103 -1.34 54.50 46.04
C ARG A 103 -2.45 55.03 46.93
#